data_AF-R6CL31-F1
#
_entry.id   AF-R6CL31-F1
#
_cell.length_a   1.000
_cell.length_b   1.000
_cell.length_c   1.000
_cell.angle_alpha   90.00
_cell.angle_beta   90.00
_cell.angle_gamma   90.00
#
_symmetry.space_group_name_H-M   'P 1'
#
loop_
_entity.id
_entity.type
_entity.pdbx_description
1 polymer ?
#
loop_
_entity_poly.entity_id
_entity_poly.type
_entity_poly.pdbx_seq_one_letter_code
_entity_poly.pdbx_strand_id
1 'polypeptide(L)'
;MTNIKAAVLAAVGTLGGAVAALFGGWTSAMTTLIIFIAIDYLTGLIVAGVFKRSGKSESGALESRAGFKGLCRKGMILLILLVACRLDLTLGTAYIKDAVCVAFIANETLSIIENAGLMGVPIPAVITKAIDVLKEDNNDEKRH
;
A
#
# COMPACT_ATOMS: atom_id res chain seq x y z
N MET A 1 -33.32 13.45 -8.63
CA MET A 1 -32.09 13.21 -7.83
C MET A 1 -32.00 11.79 -7.27
N THR A 2 -33.10 11.09 -6.98
CA THR A 2 -33.14 9.69 -6.53
C THR A 2 -32.59 8.69 -7.57
N ASN A 3 -32.94 8.84 -8.85
CA ASN A 3 -32.49 7.93 -9.90
C ASN A 3 -30.98 8.02 -10.18
N ILE A 4 -30.38 9.21 -10.07
CA ILE A 4 -28.93 9.40 -10.23
C ILE A 4 -28.18 8.74 -9.07
N LYS A 5 -28.64 8.92 -7.84
CA LYS A 5 -28.05 8.23 -6.68
C LYS A 5 -28.15 6.71 -6.83
N ALA A 6 -29.32 6.20 -7.22
CA ALA A 6 -29.52 4.78 -7.46
C ALA A 6 -28.59 4.24 -8.57
N ALA A 7 -28.44 4.97 -9.68
CA ALA A 7 -27.54 4.58 -10.76
C ALA A 7 -26.06 4.55 -10.32
N VAL A 8 -25.63 5.54 -9.53
CA VAL A 8 -24.27 5.58 -8.97
C VAL A 8 -24.04 4.41 -7.99
N LEU A 9 -24.95 4.16 -7.05
CA LEU A 9 -24.83 3.03 -6.13
C LEU A 9 -24.82 1.68 -6.88
N ALA A 10 -25.67 1.53 -7.90
CA ALA A 10 -25.71 0.32 -8.71
C ALA A 10 -24.39 0.11 -9.49
N ALA A 11 -23.83 1.17 -10.08
CA ALA A 11 -22.55 1.10 -10.77
C ALA A 11 -21.40 0.74 -9.80
N VAL A 12 -21.32 1.41 -8.65
CA VAL A 12 -20.30 1.13 -7.62
C VAL A 12 -20.46 -0.28 -7.06
N GLY A 13 -21.69 -0.71 -6.78
CA GLY A 13 -21.97 -2.06 -6.27
C GLY A 13 -21.63 -3.14 -7.29
N THR A 14 -21.95 -2.92 -8.58
CA THR A 14 -21.64 -3.88 -9.65
C THR A 14 -20.15 -3.99 -9.88
N LEU A 15 -19.44 -2.85 -9.98
CA LEU A 15 -17.99 -2.83 -10.14
C LEU A 15 -17.28 -3.40 -8.91
N GLY A 16 -17.70 -2.99 -7.71
CA GLY A 16 -17.14 -3.50 -6.46
C GLY A 16 -17.37 -4.99 -6.29
N GLY A 17 -18.56 -5.48 -6.64
CA GLY A 17 -18.90 -6.90 -6.64
C GLY A 17 -18.07 -7.70 -7.66
N ALA A 18 -17.91 -7.18 -8.88
CA ALA A 18 -17.06 -7.79 -9.90
C ALA A 18 -15.60 -7.87 -9.46
N VAL A 19 -15.06 -6.79 -8.88
CA VAL A 19 -13.70 -6.78 -8.32
C VAL A 19 -13.58 -7.77 -7.18
N ALA A 20 -14.49 -7.76 -6.19
CA ALA A 20 -14.47 -8.69 -5.06
C ALA A 20 -14.52 -10.17 -5.51
N ALA A 21 -15.27 -10.46 -6.57
CA ALA A 21 -15.34 -11.81 -7.14
C ALA A 21 -13.99 -12.29 -7.70
N LEU A 22 -13.16 -11.39 -8.26
CA LEU A 22 -11.83 -11.75 -8.76
C LEU A 22 -10.89 -12.22 -7.65
N PHE A 23 -11.03 -11.67 -6.44
CA PHE A 23 -10.21 -12.04 -5.29
C PHE A 23 -10.66 -13.33 -4.60
N GLY A 24 -11.77 -13.95 -5.02
CA GLY A 24 -12.15 -15.29 -4.54
C GLY A 24 -12.57 -15.38 -3.07
N GLY A 25 -12.90 -14.24 -2.46
CA GLY A 25 -13.22 -14.12 -1.04
C GLY A 25 -12.42 -13.02 -0.36
N TRP A 26 -12.96 -12.48 0.73
CA TRP A 26 -12.41 -11.34 1.44
C TRP A 26 -11.91 -11.73 2.83
N THR A 27 -10.64 -11.45 3.15
CA THR A 27 -10.07 -11.76 4.46
C THR A 27 -9.80 -10.51 5.29
N SER A 28 -9.63 -10.70 6.61
CA SER A 28 -9.20 -9.62 7.49
C SER A 28 -7.84 -9.07 7.06
N ALA A 29 -6.91 -9.93 6.62
CA ALA A 29 -5.59 -9.52 6.18
C ALA A 29 -5.65 -8.60 4.94
N MET A 30 -6.54 -8.89 3.99
CA MET A 30 -6.78 -8.01 2.83
C MET A 30 -7.31 -6.63 3.26
N THR A 31 -8.26 -6.62 4.20
CA THR A 31 -8.81 -5.37 4.75
C THR A 31 -7.70 -4.54 5.40
N THR A 32 -6.88 -5.17 6.24
CA THR A 32 -5.75 -4.52 6.91
C THR A 32 -4.76 -3.97 5.90
N LEU A 33 -4.39 -4.74 4.86
CA LEU A 33 -3.48 -4.28 3.82
C LEU A 33 -4.00 -3.02 3.12
N ILE A 34 -5.28 -3.00 2.73
CA ILE A 34 -5.87 -1.84 2.05
C ILE A 34 -5.85 -0.59 2.94
N ILE A 35 -6.15 -0.75 4.23
CA ILE A 35 -6.06 0.35 5.20
C ILE A 35 -4.63 0.87 5.29
N PHE A 36 -3.64 -0.02 5.35
CA PHE A 36 -2.23 0.36 5.46
C PHE A 36 -1.75 1.08 4.19
N ILE A 37 -2.09 0.57 3.00
CA ILE A 37 -1.81 1.25 1.72
C ILE A 37 -2.44 2.64 1.69
N ALA A 38 -3.68 2.79 2.16
CA ALA A 38 -4.36 4.08 2.20
C ALA A 38 -3.68 5.06 3.15
N ILE A 39 -3.33 4.63 4.37
CA ILE A 39 -2.61 5.45 5.35
C ILE A 39 -1.24 5.86 4.81
N ASP A 40 -0.48 4.91 4.25
CA ASP A 40 0.83 5.19 3.69
C ASP A 40 0.76 6.21 2.55
N TYR A 41 -0.19 6.03 1.62
CA TYR A 41 -0.38 6.97 0.51
C TYR A 41 -0.76 8.37 0.99
N LEU A 42 -1.72 8.47 1.93
CA LEU A 42 -2.17 9.75 2.47
C LEU A 42 -1.05 10.46 3.24
N THR A 43 -0.36 9.74 4.12
CA THR A 43 0.78 10.30 4.87
C THR A 43 1.92 10.70 3.94
N GLY A 44 2.24 9.90 2.91
CA GLY A 44 3.24 10.22 1.90
C GLY A 44 2.91 11.48 1.10
N LEU A 45 1.63 11.70 0.75
CA LEU A 45 1.20 12.94 0.11
C LEU A 45 1.33 14.15 1.04
N ILE A 46 0.98 14.01 2.33
CA ILE A 46 1.13 15.08 3.33
C ILE A 46 2.61 15.44 3.50
N VAL A 47 3.49 14.45 3.65
CA VAL A 47 4.94 14.65 3.75
C VAL A 47 5.48 15.38 2.52
N ALA A 48 5.11 14.94 1.32
CA ALA A 48 5.56 15.55 0.07
C ALA A 48 5.05 16.99 -0.10
N GLY A 49 3.78 17.26 0.26
CA GLY A 49 3.14 18.55 0.05
C GLY A 49 3.43 19.60 1.13
N VAL A 50 3.38 19.20 2.40
CA VAL A 50 3.46 20.11 3.55
C VAL A 50 4.89 20.25 4.03
N PHE A 51 5.61 19.13 4.18
CA PHE A 51 6.94 19.14 4.78
C PHE A 51 8.04 19.45 3.77
N LYS A 52 7.74 19.43 2.46
CA LYS A 52 8.68 19.63 1.33
C LYS A 52 9.99 18.83 1.41
N ARG A 53 10.06 17.88 2.35
CA ARG A 53 11.17 16.96 2.59
C ARG A 53 10.73 15.59 2.11
N SER A 54 10.59 15.47 0.80
CA SER A 54 10.60 14.16 0.18
C SER A 54 12.05 13.80 -0.07
N GLY A 55 12.57 12.72 0.53
CA GLY A 55 13.87 12.15 0.18
C GLY A 55 13.94 11.58 -1.26
N LYS A 56 13.00 11.92 -2.14
CA LYS A 56 12.85 11.40 -3.51
C LYS A 56 12.56 12.47 -4.58
N SER A 57 12.70 13.77 -4.28
CA SER A 57 12.61 14.82 -5.32
C SER A 57 13.57 15.97 -5.02
N GLU A 58 14.46 16.27 -5.95
CA GLU A 58 15.32 17.48 -5.93
C GLU A 58 14.52 18.78 -6.01
N SER A 59 13.25 18.74 -6.44
CA SER A 59 12.34 19.88 -6.44
C SER A 59 11.23 19.64 -5.42
N GLY A 60 11.24 20.38 -4.32
CA GLY A 60 10.26 20.32 -3.23
C GLY A 60 8.88 20.86 -3.59
N ALA A 61 8.39 20.55 -4.79
CA ALA A 61 7.04 20.83 -5.24
C ALA A 61 6.33 19.50 -5.54
N LEU A 62 5.04 19.43 -5.26
CA LEU A 62 4.16 18.32 -5.64
C LEU A 62 4.13 18.18 -7.17
N GLU A 63 5.14 17.56 -7.78
CA GLU A 63 5.00 17.02 -9.11
C GLU A 63 4.04 15.84 -9.02
N SER A 64 2.87 15.99 -9.64
CA SER A 64 1.86 14.92 -9.81
C SER A 64 2.48 13.59 -10.28
N ARG A 65 3.59 13.64 -11.03
CA ARG A 65 4.38 12.49 -11.46
C ARG A 65 4.95 11.65 -10.30
N ALA A 66 5.43 12.27 -9.24
CA ALA A 66 5.97 11.57 -8.08
C ALA A 66 4.86 10.84 -7.31
N GLY A 67 3.72 11.51 -7.10
CA GLY A 67 2.53 10.92 -6.48
C GLY A 67 1.94 9.77 -7.31
N PHE A 68 1.88 9.92 -8.63
CA PHE A 68 1.41 8.88 -9.54
C PHE A 68 2.35 7.66 -9.54
N LYS A 69 3.67 7.86 -9.55
CA LYS A 69 4.65 6.77 -9.43
C LYS A 69 4.48 5.99 -8.13
N GLY A 70 4.21 6.69 -7.02
CA GLY A 70 3.88 6.08 -5.73
C GLY A 70 2.61 5.23 -5.82
N LEU A 71 1.55 5.77 -6.41
CA LEU A 71 0.28 5.07 -6.58
C LEU A 71 0.40 3.83 -7.47
N CYS A 72 1.13 3.90 -8.59
CA CYS A 72 1.37 2.75 -9.45
C CYS A 72 2.06 1.60 -8.70
N ARG A 73 3.01 1.92 -7.80
CA ARG A 73 3.67 0.90 -6.97
C ARG A 73 2.67 0.22 -6.03
N LYS A 74 1.76 0.96 -5.41
CA LYS A 74 0.69 0.38 -4.57
C LYS A 74 -0.31 -0.43 -5.39
N GLY A 75 -0.59 -0.01 -6.63
CA GLY A 75 -1.38 -0.79 -7.58
C GLY A 75 -0.76 -2.16 -7.87
N MET A 76 0.57 -2.24 -8.01
CA MET A 76 1.28 -3.51 -8.19
C MET A 76 1.11 -4.44 -6.98
N ILE A 77 1.08 -3.91 -5.75
CA ILE A 77 0.80 -4.71 -4.54
C ILE A 77 -0.56 -5.40 -4.65
N LEU A 78 -1.59 -4.67 -5.08
CA LEU A 78 -2.93 -5.22 -5.25
C LEU A 78 -3.01 -6.26 -6.40
N LEU A 79 -2.22 -6.07 -7.47
CA LEU A 79 -2.11 -7.07 -8.53
C LEU A 79 -1.41 -8.36 -8.06
N ILE A 80 -0.36 -8.24 -7.25
CA ILE A 80 0.32 -9.40 -6.64
C ILE A 80 -0.63 -10.12 -5.68
N LEU A 81 -1.40 -9.38 -4.87
CA LEU A 81 -2.43 -9.96 -4.02
C LEU A 81 -3.51 -10.68 -4.84
N LEU A 82 -3.94 -10.13 -5.98
CA LEU A 82 -4.89 -10.79 -6.87
C LEU A 82 -4.33 -12.13 -7.37
N VAL A 83 -3.06 -12.17 -7.78
CA VAL A 83 -2.39 -13.42 -8.18
C VAL A 83 -2.39 -14.42 -7.02
N ALA A 84 -2.06 -13.98 -5.81
CA ALA A 84 -2.08 -14.83 -4.60
C ALA A 84 -3.47 -15.41 -4.32
N CYS A 85 -4.53 -14.60 -4.44
CA CYS A 85 -5.91 -15.05 -4.36
C CYS A 85 -6.26 -16.11 -5.40
N ARG A 86 -5.81 -15.94 -6.65
CA ARG A 86 -6.04 -16.92 -7.71
C ARG A 86 -5.25 -18.21 -7.48
N LEU A 87 -4.05 -18.12 -6.91
CA LEU A 87 -3.25 -19.29 -6.53
C LEU A 87 -3.95 -20.09 -5.42
N ASP A 88 -4.45 -19.43 -4.37
CA ASP A 88 -5.24 -20.10 -3.32
C ASP A 88 -6.42 -20.85 -3.91
N LEU A 89 -7.21 -20.22 -4.80
CA LEU A 89 -8.32 -20.88 -5.47
C LEU A 89 -7.90 -22.07 -6.34
N THR A 90 -6.77 -21.95 -7.05
CA THR A 90 -6.29 -22.98 -7.98
C THR A 90 -5.72 -24.18 -7.23
N LEU A 91 -5.06 -23.93 -6.09
CA LEU A 91 -4.45 -24.96 -5.25
C LEU A 91 -5.41 -25.52 -4.19
N GLY A 92 -6.59 -24.92 -4.03
CA GLY A 92 -7.54 -25.28 -2.97
C GLY A 92 -7.04 -24.90 -1.57
N THR A 93 -6.15 -23.90 -1.48
CA THR A 93 -5.59 -23.40 -0.22
C THR A 93 -6.27 -22.09 0.19
N ALA A 94 -5.98 -21.61 1.40
CA ALA A 94 -6.55 -20.37 1.92
C ALA A 94 -5.53 -19.47 2.63
N TYR A 95 -4.23 -19.77 2.54
CA TYR A 95 -3.19 -19.11 3.33
C TYR A 95 -2.19 -18.32 2.48
N ILE A 96 -2.15 -18.50 1.16
CA ILE A 96 -1.17 -17.82 0.29
C ILE A 96 -1.48 -16.32 0.24
N LYS A 97 -2.75 -15.96 0.03
CA LYS A 97 -3.17 -14.55 0.02
C LYS A 97 -2.92 -13.87 1.36
N ASP A 98 -3.11 -14.56 2.47
CA ASP A 98 -2.91 -14.01 3.81
C ASP A 98 -1.41 -13.81 4.09
N ALA A 99 -0.56 -14.75 3.69
CA ALA A 99 0.90 -14.57 3.77
C ALA A 99 1.37 -13.37 2.94
N VAL A 100 0.86 -13.22 1.72
CA VAL A 100 1.15 -12.06 0.86
C VAL A 100 0.67 -10.76 1.48
N CYS A 101 -0.54 -10.74 2.05
CA CYS A 101 -1.04 -9.58 2.78
C CYS A 101 -0.13 -9.21 3.95
N VAL A 102 0.27 -10.16 4.79
CA VAL A 102 1.15 -9.90 5.94
C VAL A 102 2.50 -9.35 5.49
N ALA A 103 3.09 -9.92 4.44
CA ALA A 103 4.35 -9.43 3.87
C ALA A 103 4.25 -7.97 3.41
N PHE A 104 3.18 -7.61 2.69
CA PHE A 104 2.98 -6.23 2.27
C PHE A 104 2.57 -5.31 3.42
N ILE A 105 1.80 -5.77 4.41
CA ILE A 105 1.49 -4.98 5.62
C ILE A 105 2.79 -4.58 6.33
N ALA A 106 3.75 -5.50 6.46
CA ALA A 106 5.05 -5.19 7.05
C ALA A 106 5.78 -4.09 6.24
N ASN A 107 5.79 -4.20 4.91
CA ASN A 107 6.37 -3.18 4.03
C ASN A 107 5.67 -1.81 4.15
N GLU A 108 4.34 -1.78 4.19
CA GLU A 108 3.57 -0.56 4.38
C GLU A 108 3.81 0.05 5.78
N THR A 109 3.96 -0.78 6.82
CA THR A 109 4.27 -0.34 8.18
C THR A 109 5.59 0.42 8.23
N LEU A 110 6.64 -0.10 7.57
CA LEU A 110 7.93 0.57 7.49
C LEU A 110 7.80 1.95 6.82
N SER A 111 7.08 2.00 5.70
CA SER A 111 6.83 3.25 4.97
C SER A 111 6.04 4.28 5.81
N ILE A 112 5.05 3.83 6.59
CA ILE A 112 4.30 4.70 7.50
C ILE A 112 5.20 5.25 8.61
N ILE A 113 6.06 4.41 9.21
CA ILE A 113 7.00 4.86 10.26
C ILE A 113 7.99 5.89 9.71
N GLU A 114 8.47 5.70 8.48
CA GLU A 114 9.31 6.70 7.79
C GLU A 114 8.58 8.02 7.60
N ASN A 115 7.35 7.99 7.07
CA ASN A 115 6.53 9.19 6.90
C ASN A 115 6.28 9.88 8.25
N ALA A 116 6.00 9.12 9.31
CA ALA A 116 5.81 9.66 10.66
C ALA A 116 7.08 10.36 11.19
N GLY A 117 8.25 9.77 10.99
CA GLY A 117 9.54 10.39 11.33
C GLY A 117 9.77 11.70 10.56
N LEU A 118 9.44 11.75 9.27
CA LEU A 118 9.53 12.98 8.47
C LEU A 118 8.55 14.07 8.93
N MET A 119 7.42 13.69 9.52
CA MET A 119 6.46 14.61 10.14
C MET A 119 6.87 15.07 11.55
N GLY A 120 8.01 14.58 12.07
CA GLY A 120 8.53 14.97 13.39
C GLY A 120 8.02 14.13 14.56
N VAL A 121 7.37 12.99 14.30
CA VAL A 121 7.00 12.04 15.36
C VAL A 121 8.29 11.43 15.93
N PRO A 122 8.52 11.49 17.26
CA PRO A 122 9.73 10.95 17.86
C PRO A 122 9.71 9.42 17.78
N ILE A 123 10.48 8.86 16.85
CA ILE A 123 10.65 7.42 16.70
C ILE A 123 11.79 6.94 17.61
N PRO A 124 11.55 5.94 18.48
CA PRO A 124 12.60 5.36 19.32
C PRO A 124 13.79 4.84 18.49
N ALA A 125 15.01 5.10 18.98
CA ALA A 125 16.24 4.73 18.26
C ALA A 125 16.36 3.22 17.94
N VAL A 126 15.74 2.36 18.75
CA VAL A 126 15.69 0.91 18.50
C VAL A 126 14.93 0.60 17.21
N ILE A 127 13.81 1.29 16.97
CA ILE A 127 13.00 1.11 15.77
C ILE A 127 13.76 1.66 14.56
N THR A 128 14.35 2.86 14.66
CA THR A 128 15.15 3.44 13.58
C THR A 128 16.28 2.51 13.14
N LYS A 129 17.05 1.97 14.10
CA LYS A 129 18.14 1.01 13.80
C LYS A 129 17.63 -0.26 13.13
N ALA A 130 16.51 -0.81 13.58
CA ALA A 130 15.92 -1.99 12.95
C ALA A 130 15.50 -1.72 11.50
N ILE A 131 14.94 -0.53 11.23
CA ILE A 131 14.57 -0.10 9.86
C ILE A 131 15.82 0.05 8.99
N ASP A 132 16.90 0.62 9.51
CA ASP A 132 18.13 0.84 8.76
C ASP A 132 18.79 -0.49 8.34
N VAL A 133 18.85 -1.48 9.23
CA VAL A 133 19.34 -2.83 8.91
C VAL A 133 18.53 -3.47 7.78
N LEU A 134 17.19 -3.38 7.86
CA LEU A 134 16.32 -3.91 6.80
C LEU A 134 16.52 -3.21 5.45
N LYS A 135 17.01 -1.96 5.43
CA LYS A 135 17.32 -1.23 4.19
C LYS A 135 18.67 -1.60 3.59
N GLU A 136 19.67 -1.87 4.42
CA GLU A 136 21.00 -2.29 3.97
C GLU A 136 20.90 -3.62 3.20
N ASP A 137 20.17 -4.59 3.76
CA ASP A 137 19.94 -5.90 3.11
C ASP A 137 19.24 -5.77 1.74
N ASN A 138 18.29 -4.84 1.59
CA ASN A 138 17.58 -4.59 0.33
C ASN A 138 18.44 -3.91 -0.77
N ASN A 139 19.57 -3.29 -0.41
CA ASN A 139 20.47 -2.65 -1.37
C ASN A 139 21.57 -3.60 -1.85
N ASP A 140 21.99 -4.56 -1.03
CA ASP A 140 22.97 -5.58 -1.42
C ASP A 140 22.35 -6.61 -2.39
N GLU A 141 21.06 -6.89 -2.28
CA GLU A 141 20.34 -7.74 -3.24
C GLU A 141 20.21 -7.11 -4.65
N LYS A 142 20.31 -5.77 -4.76
CA LYS A 142 20.30 -5.04 -6.06
C LYS A 142 21.67 -4.90 -6.72
N ARG A 143 22.74 -5.36 -6.07
CA ARG A 143 24.12 -5.37 -6.61
C ARG A 143 24.48 -6.69 -7.30
N HIS A 144 23.57 -7.66 -7.31
CA HIS A 144 23.64 -8.92 -8.06
C HIS A 144 22.66 -8.91 -9.23
#